data_AF-A0A550H2J4-F1
#
_entry.id   AF-A0A550H2J4-F1
#
_cell.length_a   1.000
_cell.length_b   1.000
_cell.length_c   1.000
_cell.angle_alpha   90.00
_cell.angle_beta   90.00
_cell.angle_gamma   90.00
#
_symmetry.space_group_name_H-M   'P 1'
#
loop_
_entity.id
_entity.type
_entity.pdbx_description
1 polymer ?
#
loop_
_entity_poly.entity_id
_entity_poly.type
_entity_poly.pdbx_seq_one_letter_code
_entity_poly.pdbx_strand_id
1 'polypeptide(L)'
;MGNETKNFHFMEMDWLVYFPKDGNKGKYLGYKVLLRERKKVISEPERVTLQEILETPEFENKYPHTIGYYKEASGEGREFKPEYLEIRRINSVEEFWLFLNALDI
;
A
#
# COMPACT_ATOMS: atom_id res chain seq x y z
N MET A 1 -12.61 18.85 5.98
CA MET A 1 -11.93 18.60 4.69
C MET A 1 -10.92 17.50 4.93
N GLY A 2 -11.35 16.24 4.81
CA GLY A 2 -10.50 15.07 5.11
C GLY A 2 -9.58 14.78 3.93
N ASN A 3 -8.30 14.57 4.20
CA ASN A 3 -7.35 14.07 3.22
C ASN A 3 -7.68 12.59 2.97
N GLU A 4 -8.58 12.31 2.03
CA GLU A 4 -8.94 10.94 1.64
C GLU A 4 -7.72 10.24 1.02
N THR A 5 -6.99 9.44 1.79
CA THR A 5 -5.92 8.58 1.27
C THR A 5 -6.45 7.19 0.91
N LYS A 6 -5.93 6.63 -0.17
CA LYS A 6 -6.19 5.25 -0.60
C LYS A 6 -5.09 4.37 -0.03
N ASN A 7 -5.45 3.44 0.85
CA ASN A 7 -4.49 2.75 1.69
C ASN A 7 -4.49 1.26 1.39
N PHE A 8 -3.31 0.67 1.36
CA PHE A 8 -3.09 -0.73 1.03
C PHE A 8 -2.29 -1.40 2.14
N HIS A 9 -2.82 -2.47 2.70
CA HIS A 9 -2.12 -3.31 3.65
C HIS A 9 -1.66 -4.58 2.98
N PHE A 10 -0.34 -4.76 2.88
CA PHE A 10 0.27 -5.99 2.40
C PHE A 10 0.57 -6.91 3.58
N MET A 11 -0.22 -7.97 3.73
CA MET A 11 -0.30 -8.74 4.97
C MET A 11 0.97 -9.57 5.24
N GLU A 12 1.63 -10.11 4.22
CA GLU A 12 2.80 -10.99 4.33
C GLU A 12 4.06 -10.24 4.82
N MET A 13 4.15 -8.95 4.52
CA MET A 13 5.20 -8.05 5.00
C MET A 13 4.77 -7.27 6.25
N ASP A 14 3.45 -7.14 6.48
CA ASP A 14 2.83 -6.22 7.45
C ASP A 14 3.23 -4.76 7.14
N TRP A 15 3.09 -4.39 5.86
CA TRP A 15 3.39 -3.06 5.32
C TRP A 15 2.11 -2.32 4.99
N LEU A 16 2.05 -1.04 5.35
CA LEU A 16 0.98 -0.12 4.94
C LEU A 16 1.54 0.86 3.91
N VAL A 17 0.89 0.93 2.74
CA VAL A 17 1.22 1.88 1.67
C VAL A 17 0.05 2.84 1.50
N TYR A 18 0.31 4.13 1.70
CA TYR A 18 -0.69 5.18 1.65
C TYR A 18 -0.48 6.02 0.39
N PHE A 19 -1.48 6.03 -0.48
CA PHE A 19 -1.49 6.80 -1.71
C PHE A 19 -2.21 8.14 -1.45
N PRO A 20 -1.59 9.28 -1.82
CA PRO A 20 -2.26 10.57 -1.75
C PRO A 20 -3.46 10.62 -2.70
N LYS A 21 -4.39 11.55 -2.43
CA LYS A 21 -5.64 11.70 -3.18
C LYS A 21 -5.43 12.04 -4.66
N ASP A 22 -4.33 12.74 -4.96
CA ASP A 22 -3.97 13.14 -6.31
C ASP A 22 -3.46 11.90 -7.05
N GLY A 23 -4.38 11.13 -7.60
CA GLY A 23 -4.07 9.89 -8.31
C GLY A 23 -3.03 10.09 -9.40
N ASN A 24 -2.29 9.02 -9.70
CA ASN A 24 -1.29 9.00 -10.75
C ASN A 24 -1.92 8.48 -12.04
N LYS A 25 -2.14 9.37 -13.01
CA LYS A 25 -2.60 9.04 -14.36
C LYS A 25 -1.53 8.24 -15.15
N GLY A 26 -1.23 7.01 -14.71
CA GLY A 26 -0.44 6.01 -15.44
C GLY A 26 1.07 6.03 -15.25
N LYS A 27 1.65 6.78 -14.29
CA LYS A 27 3.12 6.79 -14.05
C LYS A 27 3.54 6.29 -12.68
N TYR A 28 3.09 5.09 -12.32
CA TYR A 28 3.20 4.60 -10.95
C TYR A 28 4.61 4.48 -10.39
N LEU A 29 5.61 4.09 -11.18
CA LEU A 29 6.99 3.87 -10.66
C LEU A 29 7.55 5.09 -9.90
N GLY A 30 7.41 6.29 -10.48
CA GLY A 30 7.87 7.54 -9.85
C GLY A 30 6.89 8.13 -8.83
N TYR A 31 5.78 7.44 -8.55
CA TYR A 31 4.75 7.96 -7.65
C TYR A 31 5.22 7.91 -6.21
N LYS A 32 5.11 9.04 -5.51
CA LYS A 32 5.49 9.13 -4.11
C LYS A 32 4.32 8.72 -3.22
N VAL A 33 4.53 7.66 -2.46
CA VAL A 33 3.61 7.13 -1.46
C VAL A 33 4.24 7.25 -0.07
N LEU A 34 3.44 7.04 0.97
CA LEU A 34 3.97 6.79 2.30
C LEU A 34 4.03 5.29 2.54
N LEU A 35 5.15 4.80 3.05
CA LEU A 35 5.33 3.42 3.48
C LEU A 35 5.46 3.39 5.00
N ARG A 36 4.73 2.50 5.66
CA ARG A 36 4.89 2.21 7.08
C ARG A 36 5.06 0.71 7.27
N GLU A 37 6.21 0.32 7.79
CA GLU A 37 6.48 -1.06 8.17
C GLU A 37 6.00 -1.30 9.62
N ARG A 38 4.89 -2.01 9.82
CA ARG A 38 4.29 -2.16 11.16
C ARG A 38 5.13 -3.01 12.11
N LYS A 39 6.00 -3.86 11.56
CA LYS A 39 7.00 -4.63 12.34
C LYS A 39 8.03 -3.73 13.03
N LYS A 40 8.38 -2.59 12.42
CA LYS A 40 9.30 -1.59 12.98
C LYS A 40 8.52 -0.68 13.93
N VAL A 41 8.44 -1.12 15.18
CA VAL A 41 7.76 -0.44 16.30
C VAL A 41 8.32 0.98 16.40
N ILE A 42 7.47 1.99 16.16
CA ILE A 42 7.79 3.43 16.28
C ILE A 42 8.49 4.06 15.05
N SER A 43 8.39 3.49 13.85
CA SER A 43 8.76 4.25 12.64
C SER A 43 7.60 5.14 12.18
N GLU A 44 7.88 6.44 12.00
CA GLU A 44 7.01 7.33 11.23
C GLU A 44 6.90 6.82 9.79
N PRO A 45 5.76 7.00 9.10
CA PRO A 45 5.67 6.64 7.69
C PRO A 45 6.72 7.36 6.86
N GLU A 46 7.50 6.62 6.08
CA GLU A 46 8.55 7.16 5.22
C GLU A 46 7.98 7.47 3.84
N ARG A 47 8.42 8.59 3.24
CA ARG A 47 8.01 8.94 1.88
C ARG A 47 8.95 8.28 0.89
N VAL A 48 8.42 7.31 0.14
CA VAL A 48 9.15 6.51 -0.84
C VAL A 48 8.43 6.56 -2.19
N THR A 49 9.12 6.19 -3.25
CA THR A 49 8.50 5.90 -4.55
C THR A 49 7.95 4.49 -4.59
N LEU A 50 6.94 4.24 -5.43
CA LEU A 50 6.50 2.86 -5.64
C LEU A 50 7.60 1.99 -6.23
N GLN A 51 8.46 2.53 -7.08
CA GLN A 51 9.62 1.79 -7.60
C GLN A 51 10.50 1.25 -6.46
N GLU A 52 10.83 2.08 -5.46
CA GLU A 52 11.62 1.65 -4.29
C GLU A 52 10.94 0.51 -3.51
N ILE A 53 9.61 0.51 -3.40
CA ILE A 53 8.87 -0.59 -2.77
C ILE A 53 8.98 -1.87 -3.60
N LEU A 54 8.74 -1.78 -4.91
CA LEU A 54 8.68 -2.94 -5.81
C LEU A 54 10.04 -3.58 -6.03
N GLU A 55 11.12 -2.81 -5.99
CA GLU A 55 12.51 -3.28 -6.11
C GLU A 55 13.04 -3.87 -4.79
N THR A 56 12.28 -3.78 -3.69
CA THR A 56 12.70 -4.37 -2.42
C THR A 56 12.61 -5.91 -2.51
N PRO A 57 13.69 -6.65 -2.20
CA PRO A 57 13.67 -8.12 -2.29
C PRO A 57 12.57 -8.77 -1.44
N GLU A 58 12.19 -8.15 -0.32
CA GLU A 58 11.10 -8.66 0.53
C GLU A 58 9.75 -8.63 -0.20
N PHE A 59 9.52 -7.66 -1.08
CA PHE A 59 8.31 -7.55 -1.88
C PHE A 59 8.26 -8.65 -2.94
N GLU A 60 9.34 -8.88 -3.69
CA GLU A 60 9.34 -9.92 -4.73
C GLU A 60 9.32 -11.34 -4.14
N ASN A 61 10.08 -11.59 -3.08
CA ASN A 61 10.24 -12.94 -2.52
C ASN A 61 9.02 -13.44 -1.74
N LYS A 62 8.03 -12.58 -1.46
CA LYS A 62 6.84 -12.92 -0.68
C LYS A 62 5.56 -13.05 -1.49
N TYR A 63 5.65 -13.00 -2.83
CA TYR A 63 4.52 -13.38 -3.64
C TYR A 63 4.05 -14.82 -3.30
N PRO A 64 2.73 -15.07 -3.34
CA PRO A 64 1.66 -14.12 -3.61
C PRO A 64 1.32 -13.24 -2.41
N HIS A 65 1.00 -11.96 -2.65
CA HIS A 65 0.59 -11.03 -1.61
C HIS A 65 -0.91 -10.99 -1.44
N THR A 66 -1.36 -10.91 -0.19
CA THR A 66 -2.73 -10.58 0.18
C THR A 66 -2.78 -9.09 0.52
N ILE A 67 -3.53 -8.34 -0.30
CA ILE A 67 -3.65 -6.89 -0.17
C ILE A 67 -5.05 -6.53 0.31
N GLY A 68 -5.13 -5.88 1.46
CA GLY A 68 -6.35 -5.24 1.94
C GLY A 68 -6.37 -3.76 1.58
N TYR A 69 -7.35 -3.33 0.79
CA TYR A 69 -7.61 -1.94 0.42
C TYR A 69 -8.65 -1.30 1.36
N TYR A 70 -8.40 -0.08 1.80
CA TYR A 70 -9.34 0.70 2.61
C TYR A 70 -9.18 2.21 2.36
N LYS A 71 -10.25 2.98 2.61
CA LYS A 71 -10.26 4.45 2.56
C LYS A 71 -10.21 5.00 3.98
N GLU A 72 -9.34 5.98 4.21
CA GLU A 72 -9.11 6.62 5.52
C GLU A 72 -8.69 5.64 6.64
N ALA A 73 -7.64 5.96 7.40
CA ALA A 73 -7.23 5.17 8.55
C ALA A 73 -7.80 5.80 9.82
N SER A 74 -8.94 5.32 10.32
CA SER A 74 -9.42 5.69 11.66
C SER A 74 -8.76 4.79 12.72
N GLY A 75 -7.44 4.83 12.82
CA GLY A 75 -6.74 4.16 13.92
C GLY A 75 -5.22 4.03 13.73
N GLU A 76 -4.54 3.98 14.88
CA GLU A 76 -3.08 3.89 14.98
C GLU A 76 -2.69 2.62 15.76
N GLY A 77 -1.49 2.09 15.47
CA GLY A 77 -0.86 1.08 16.33
C GLY A 77 -0.95 -0.37 15.85
N ARG A 78 -0.37 -1.26 16.66
CA ARG A 78 -0.27 -2.71 16.40
C ARG A 78 -1.61 -3.43 16.40
N GLU A 79 -2.61 -2.86 17.07
CA GLU A 79 -3.97 -3.41 17.14
C GLU A 79 -4.91 -2.85 16.06
N PHE A 80 -4.42 -1.93 15.22
CA PHE A 80 -5.20 -1.37 14.12
C PHE A 80 -5.67 -2.47 13.17
N LYS A 81 -6.98 -2.59 13.02
CA LYS A 81 -7.67 -3.44 12.05
C LYS A 81 -8.52 -2.55 11.14
N PRO A 82 -8.02 -2.19 9.95
CA PRO A 82 -8.81 -1.42 9.00
C PRO A 82 -10.01 -2.25 8.53
N GLU A 83 -11.13 -1.58 8.29
CA GLU A 83 -12.26 -2.16 7.57
C GLU A 83 -11.92 -2.17 6.08
N TYR A 84 -11.53 -3.34 5.56
CA TYR A 84 -11.16 -3.48 4.16
C TYR A 84 -12.39 -3.35 3.27
N LEU A 85 -12.33 -2.42 2.33
CA LEU A 85 -13.31 -2.29 1.25
C LEU A 85 -13.13 -3.40 0.21
N GLU A 86 -11.89 -3.84 0.01
CA GLU A 86 -11.56 -4.94 -0.89
C GLU A 86 -10.35 -5.70 -0.35
N ILE A 87 -10.35 -7.03 -0.49
CA ILE A 87 -9.19 -7.87 -0.21
C ILE A 87 -8.89 -8.65 -1.49
N ARG A 88 -7.67 -8.54 -1.99
CA ARG A 88 -7.24 -9.18 -3.22
C ARG A 88 -5.91 -9.90 -3.03
N ARG A 89 -5.85 -11.13 -3.51
CA ARG A 89 -4.58 -11.86 -3.66
C ARG A 89 -3.98 -11.50 -5.01
N ILE A 90 -2.73 -11.04 -5.02
CA ILE A 90 -1.97 -10.75 -6.24
C ILE A 90 -0.76 -11.68 -6.32
N ASN A 91 -0.47 -12.22 -7.51
CA ASN A 91 0.58 -13.19 -7.73
C ASN A 91 1.82 -12.59 -8.40
N SER A 92 1.73 -11.38 -8.92
CA SER A 92 2.83 -10.69 -9.58
C SER A 92 2.70 -9.17 -9.51
N VAL A 93 3.75 -8.48 -9.97
CA VAL A 93 3.79 -7.02 -10.08
C VAL A 93 2.75 -6.53 -11.11
N GLU A 94 2.54 -7.26 -12.19
CA GLU A 94 1.53 -6.95 -13.21
C GLU A 94 0.11 -6.99 -12.63
N GLU A 95 -0.21 -8.00 -11.82
CA GLU A 95 -1.50 -8.07 -11.13
C GLU A 95 -1.68 -6.91 -10.14
N PHE A 96 -0.60 -6.49 -9.47
CA PHE A 96 -0.63 -5.30 -8.64
C PHE A 96 -0.95 -4.05 -9.45
N TRP A 97 -0.32 -3.87 -10.62
CA TRP A 97 -0.62 -2.74 -11.50
C TRP A 97 -2.05 -2.73 -11.98
N LEU A 98 -2.59 -3.89 -12.37
CA LEU A 98 -4.00 -4.00 -12.76
C LEU A 98 -4.93 -3.61 -11.61
N PHE A 99 -4.57 -3.97 -10.37
CA PHE A 99 -5.34 -3.59 -9.20
C PHE A 99 -5.31 -2.08 -8.94
N LEU A 100 -4.15 -1.44 -9.02
CA LEU A 100 -4.02 0.01 -8.88
C LEU A 100 -4.81 0.77 -9.96
N ASN A 101 -4.72 0.33 -11.23
CA ASN A 101 -5.50 0.93 -12.31
C ASN A 101 -7.02 0.79 -12.09
N ALA A 102 -7.48 -0.38 -11.63
CA ALA A 102 -8.91 -0.64 -11.39
C ALA A 102 -9.49 0.26 -10.29
N LEU A 103 -8.66 0.66 -9.31
CA LEU A 103 -9.04 1.55 -8.22
C LEU A 103 -8.86 3.04 -8.55
N ASP A 104 -8.54 3.38 -9.81
CA ASP A 104 -8.26 4.75 -10.28
C ASP A 104 -7.23 5.45 -9.38
N ILE A 105 -6.18 4.71 -9.03
CA ILE A 105 -5.03 5.21 -8.25
C ILE A 105 -4.16 6.08 -9.12
#